data_AF-A0A6V7LPV2-F1
#
_entry.id   AF-A0A6V7LPV2-F1
#
_cell.length_a   1.000
_cell.length_b   1.000
_cell.length_c   1.000
_cell.angle_alpha   90.00
_cell.angle_beta   90.00
_cell.angle_gamma   90.00
#
_symmetry.space_group_name_H-M   'P 1'
#
loop_
_entity.id
_entity.type
_entity.pdbx_description
1 polymer ?
#
loop_
_entity_poly.entity_id
_entity_poly.type
_entity_poly.pdbx_seq_one_letter_code
_entity_poly.pdbx_strand_id
1 'polypeptide(L)' 'ECYGDSDPDKVARVKALYDELSLPVAYAEYEKKIYHRITTDIGQLSEDLPRDLFLGYLHQVYRQDYL' A
#
# COMPACT_ATOMS: atom_id res chain seq x y z
N GLU A 1 24.98 4.69 2.43
CA GLU A 1 25.37 5.33 3.71
C GLU A 1 24.44 6.48 4.13
N CYS A 2 23.17 6.50 3.70
CA CYS A 2 22.21 7.58 4.02
C CYS A 2 20.89 7.09 4.63
N TYR A 3 20.70 5.78 4.77
CA TYR A 3 19.46 5.19 5.28
C TYR A 3 19.60 4.94 6.78
N GLY A 4 18.66 5.45 7.58
CA GLY A 4 18.70 5.39 9.05
C GLY A 4 19.50 6.51 9.73
N ASP A 5 19.92 7.51 8.97
CA ASP A 5 20.62 8.70 9.47
C ASP A 5 19.62 9.85 9.67
N SER A 6 19.72 10.61 10.77
CA SER A 6 18.76 11.69 11.09
C SER A 6 19.10 13.02 10.44
N ASP A 7 20.21 13.07 9.68
CA ASP A 7 20.63 14.28 8.98
C ASP A 7 19.65 14.66 7.86
N PRO A 8 19.14 15.91 7.84
CA PRO A 8 18.11 16.34 6.90
C PRO A 8 18.57 16.31 5.44
N ASP A 9 19.87 16.46 5.15
CA ASP A 9 20.42 16.42 3.79
C ASP A 9 20.43 14.99 3.25
N LYS A 10 20.78 14.02 4.12
CA LYS A 10 20.72 12.59 3.80
C LYS A 10 19.28 12.11 3.59
N VAL A 11 18.33 12.58 4.40
CA VAL A 11 16.91 12.29 4.23
C VAL A 11 16.38 12.88 2.92
N ALA A 12 16.76 14.12 2.58
CA ALA A 12 16.36 14.74 1.31
C ALA A 12 16.89 13.96 0.10
N ARG A 13 18.13 13.48 0.16
CA ARG A 13 18.72 12.64 -0.89
C ARG A 13 18.04 11.29 -1.06
N VAL A 14 17.62 10.67 0.06
CA VAL A 14 16.84 9.43 0.02
C VAL A 14 15.44 9.68 -0.55
N LYS A 15 14.78 10.79 -0.19
CA LYS A 15 13.49 11.20 -0.79
C LYS A 15 13.60 11.48 -2.29
N ALA A 16 14.65 12.15 -2.73
CA ALA A 16 14.91 12.38 -4.15
C ALA A 16 15.10 11.06 -4.91
N LEU A 17 15.84 10.11 -4.34
CA LEU A 17 15.98 8.78 -4.92
C LEU A 17 14.65 8.04 -5.01
N TYR A 18 13.76 8.17 -4.00
CA TYR A 18 12.43 7.60 -4.04
C TYR A 18 11.58 8.15 -5.20
N ASP A 19 11.69 9.45 -5.48
CA ASP A 19 11.02 10.12 -6.60
C ASP A 19 11.60 9.68 -7.96
N GLU A 20 12.94 9.65 -8.09
CA GLU A 20 13.63 9.18 -9.31
C GLU A 20 13.27 7.74 -9.67
N LEU A 21 13.15 6.87 -8.66
CA LEU A 21 12.72 5.48 -8.84
C LEU A 21 11.21 5.35 -9.09
N SER A 22 10.47 6.47 -9.09
CA SER A 22 9.01 6.50 -9.21
C SER A 22 8.33 5.56 -8.22
N LEU A 23 8.89 5.42 -7.01
CA LEU A 23 8.28 4.65 -5.94
C LEU A 23 6.83 5.06 -5.63
N PRO A 24 6.42 6.34 -5.64
CA PRO A 24 5.01 6.67 -5.42
C PRO A 24 4.10 6.05 -6.50
N VAL A 25 4.56 6.00 -7.75
CA VAL A 25 3.80 5.40 -8.86
C VAL A 25 3.77 3.87 -8.73
N ALA A 26 4.93 3.26 -8.48
CA ALA A 26 5.03 1.81 -8.29
C ALA A 26 4.22 1.33 -7.07
N TYR A 27 4.20 2.14 -6.00
CA TYR A 27 3.40 1.87 -4.81
C TYR A 27 1.91 1.93 -5.12
N ALA A 28 1.42 2.97 -5.81
CA ALA A 28 0.00 3.08 -6.18
C ALA A 28 -0.45 1.93 -7.09
N GLU A 29 0.37 1.51 -8.05
CA GLU A 29 0.08 0.34 -8.88
C GLU A 29 0.06 -0.96 -8.07
N TYR A 30 1.02 -1.13 -7.17
CA TYR A 30 1.09 -2.29 -6.29
C TYR A 30 -0.10 -2.35 -5.34
N GLU A 31 -0.47 -1.23 -4.73
CA GLU A 31 -1.62 -1.10 -3.84
C GLU A 31 -2.92 -1.53 -4.55
N LYS A 32 -3.17 -0.98 -5.75
CA LYS A 32 -4.34 -1.35 -6.56
C LYS A 32 -4.35 -2.85 -6.91
N LYS A 33 -3.18 -3.39 -7.25
CA LYS A 33 -3.01 -4.82 -7.55
C LYS A 33 -3.32 -5.69 -6.33
N ILE A 34 -2.81 -5.32 -5.17
CA ILE A 34 -3.05 -6.05 -3.91
C ILE A 34 -4.51 -5.92 -3.49
N TYR A 35 -5.12 -4.75 -3.61
CA TYR A 35 -6.55 -4.55 -3.34
C TYR A 35 -7.41 -5.47 -4.22
N HIS A 36 -7.15 -5.50 -5.52
CA HIS A 36 -7.88 -6.36 -6.45
C HIS A 36 -7.66 -7.84 -6.16
N ARG A 37 -6.43 -8.23 -5.83
CA ARG A 37 -6.09 -9.60 -5.44
C ARG A 37 -6.87 -10.02 -4.20
N ILE A 38 -6.79 -9.26 -3.11
CA ILE A 38 -7.48 -9.58 -1.86
C ILE A 38 -9.00 -9.62 -2.06
N THR A 39 -9.55 -8.69 -2.85
CA THR A 39 -10.98 -8.69 -3.21
C THR A 39 -11.37 -9.97 -3.94
N THR A 40 -10.54 -10.42 -4.89
CA THR A 40 -10.76 -11.66 -5.66
C THR A 40 -10.65 -12.88 -4.77
N ASP A 41 -9.60 -12.97 -3.94
CA ASP A 41 -9.41 -14.02 -2.95
C ASP A 41 -10.63 -14.11 -2.02
N ILE A 42 -11.11 -12.98 -1.46
CA ILE A 42 -12.31 -12.94 -0.62
C ILE A 42 -13.55 -13.43 -1.39
N GLY A 43 -13.70 -13.06 -2.66
CA GLY A 43 -14.80 -13.53 -3.50
C GLY A 43 -14.77 -15.04 -3.75
N GLN A 44 -13.58 -15.64 -3.81
CA GLN A 44 -13.37 -17.08 -3.98
C GLN A 44 -13.48 -17.88 -2.67
N LEU A 45 -13.48 -17.22 -1.50
CA LEU A 45 -13.73 -17.89 -0.23
C LEU A 45 -15.17 -18.43 -0.17
N SER A 46 -15.28 -19.67 0.31
CA SER A 46 -16.54 -20.40 0.49
C SER A 46 -17.54 -19.60 1.35
N GLU A 47 -18.84 -19.81 1.12
CA GLU A 47 -19.97 -19.07 1.73
C GLU A 47 -20.03 -19.08 3.27
N ASP A 48 -19.20 -19.89 3.94
CA ASP A 48 -19.12 -20.00 5.39
C ASP A 48 -18.46 -18.78 6.06
N LEU A 49 -17.70 -17.98 5.30
CA LEU A 49 -17.03 -16.78 5.80
C LEU A 49 -17.80 -15.49 5.45
N PRO A 50 -17.98 -14.55 6.38
CA PRO A 50 -18.60 -13.26 6.09
C PRO A 50 -17.66 -12.40 5.23
N ARG A 51 -17.73 -12.59 3.91
CA ARG A 51 -16.96 -11.83 2.89
C ARG A 51 -17.10 -10.32 3.08
N ASP A 52 -18.29 -9.88 3.48
CA ASP A 52 -18.62 -8.48 3.75
C ASP A 52 -17.75 -7.88 4.88
N LEU A 53 -17.45 -8.67 5.92
CA LEU A 53 -16.58 -8.25 7.02
C LEU A 53 -15.15 -7.99 6.52
N PHE A 54 -14.60 -8.91 5.72
CA PHE A 54 -13.25 -8.77 5.16
C PHE A 54 -13.16 -7.60 4.17
N LEU A 55 -14.18 -7.40 3.34
CA LEU A 55 -14.27 -6.25 2.45
C LEU A 55 -14.37 -4.93 3.23
N GLY A 56 -15.14 -4.92 4.32
CA GLY A 56 -15.23 -3.78 5.24
C GLY A 56 -13.87 -3.40 5.84
N TYR A 57 -13.11 -4.38 6.33
CA TYR A 57 -11.74 -4.17 6.82
C TYR A 57 -10.79 -3.70 5.73
N LEU A 58 -10.83 -4.32 4.55
CA LEU A 58 -9.99 -3.94 3.41
C LEU A 58 -10.25 -2.47 3.02
N HIS A 59 -11.51 -2.07 2.96
CA HIS A 59 -11.89 -0.70 2.61
C HIS A 59 -11.52 0.31 3.71
N GLN A 60 -11.57 -0.10 4.98
CA GLN A 60 -11.12 0.74 6.10
C GLN A 60 -9.62 1.02 6.03
N VAL A 61 -8.79 0.00 5.77
CA VAL A 61 -7.34 0.15 5.63
C VAL A 61 -6.99 0.98 4.39
N TYR A 62 -7.67 0.72 3.26
CA TYR A 62 -7.46 1.49 2.02
C TYR A 62 -7.80 2.98 2.17
N ARG A 63 -8.82 3.33 2.96
CA ARG A 63 -9.24 4.73 3.14
C ARG A 63 -8.30 5.52 4.07
N GLN A 64 -7.50 4.87 4.90
CA GLN A 64 -6.59 5.54 5.84
C GLN A 64 -5.39 6.21 5.14
N ASP A 65 -5.03 5.78 3.92
CA ASP A 65 -3.88 6.34 3.19
C ASP A 65 -4.22 7.66 2.43
N TYR A 66 -5.50 8.01 2.30
CA TYR A 66 -5.99 9.16 1.51
C TYR A 66 -6.61 10.30 2.34
N LEU A 67 -6.49 10.28 3.68
CA LEU A 67 -6.95 11.35 4.60
C LEU A 67 -5.77 11.97 5.36
#